data_AF-L1NSH7-F1
#
_entry.id   AF-L1NSH7-F1
#
_cell.length_a   1.000
_cell.length_b   1.000
_cell.length_c   1.000
_cell.angle_alpha   90.00
_cell.angle_beta   90.00
_cell.angle_gamma   90.00
#
_symmetry.space_group_name_H-M   'P 1'
#
loop_
_entity.id
_entity.type
_entity.pdbx_description
1 polymer ?
#
loop_
_entity_poly.entity_id
_entity_poly.type
_entity_poly.pdbx_seq_one_letter_code
_entity_poly.pdbx_strand_id
1 'polypeptide(L)' 'MKKEAQELLRIIKFLRRNNVNIVAEIYMNKVPNTIVAHLADRVQRYHSQYNNNELSWINFICSLDTDNLNILAEYVFNKQ' A
#
# COMPACT_ATOMS: atom_id res chain seq x y z
N MET A 1 21.46 -13.00 4.65
CA MET A 1 20.98 -11.61 4.82
C MET A 1 20.07 -11.59 6.04
N LYS A 2 20.17 -10.58 6.92
CA LYS A 2 19.29 -10.48 8.10
C LYS A 2 17.81 -10.41 7.66
N LYS A 3 16.89 -10.97 8.45
CA LYS A 3 15.45 -11.05 8.11
C LYS A 3 14.88 -9.65 7.86
N GLU A 4 15.24 -8.69 8.71
CA GLU A 4 14.83 -7.29 8.63
C GLU A 4 15.30 -6.63 7.32
N ALA A 5 16.51 -6.98 6.85
CA ALA A 5 17.02 -6.48 5.59
C ALA A 5 16.27 -7.09 4.38
N GLN A 6 15.82 -8.34 4.49
CA GLN A 6 14.99 -8.98 3.46
C GLN A 6 13.58 -8.35 3.42
N GLU A 7 12.99 -8.06 4.57
CA GLU A 7 11.70 -7.40 4.68
C GLU A 7 11.74 -5.97 4.14
N LEU A 8 12.76 -5.19 4.51
CA LEU A 8 12.99 -3.86 3.94
C LEU A 8 13.11 -3.92 2.41
N LEU A 9 13.89 -4.86 1.88
CA LEU A 9 14.04 -5.03 0.43
C LEU A 9 12.71 -5.42 -0.25
N ARG A 10 11.86 -6.24 0.41
CA ARG A 10 10.52 -6.58 -0.10
C ARG A 10 9.63 -5.35 -0.19
N ILE A 11 9.60 -4.51 0.85
CA ILE A 11 8.84 -3.26 0.84
C ILE A 11 9.32 -2.37 -0.30
N ILE A 12 10.62 -2.08 -0.41
CA ILE A 12 11.15 -1.22 -1.49
C ILE A 12 10.82 -1.77 -2.88
N LYS A 13 10.93 -3.09 -3.09
CA LYS A 13 10.52 -3.72 -4.35
C LYS A 13 9.04 -3.58 -4.62
N PHE A 14 8.18 -3.70 -3.60
CA PHE A 14 6.74 -3.51 -3.73
C PHE A 14 6.41 -2.09 -4.17
N LEU A 15 6.91 -1.07 -3.47
CA LEU A 15 6.63 0.34 -3.80
C LEU A 15 7.09 0.70 -5.23
N ARG A 16 8.24 0.17 -5.67
CA ARG A 16 8.80 0.48 -6.99
C ARG A 16 8.10 -0.25 -8.14
N ARG A 17 7.56 -1.46 -7.89
CA ARG A 17 6.98 -2.31 -8.95
C ARG A 17 5.49 -2.10 -9.14
N ASN A 18 4.78 -1.67 -8.10
CA ASN A 18 3.33 -1.57 -8.13
C ASN A 18 2.92 -0.11 -8.16
N ASN A 19 2.06 0.24 -9.11
CA ASN A 19 1.42 1.55 -9.08
C ASN A 19 0.36 1.59 -7.98
N VAL A 20 0.17 2.74 -7.35
CA VAL A 20 -0.84 2.94 -6.30
C VAL A 20 -2.29 2.60 -6.71
N ASN A 21 -2.59 2.50 -8.00
CA ASN A 21 -3.90 2.08 -8.49
C ASN A 21 -4.33 0.67 -8.03
N ILE A 22 -3.40 -0.18 -7.58
CA ILE A 22 -3.74 -1.52 -7.06
C ILE A 22 -4.37 -1.50 -5.66
N VAL A 23 -4.44 -0.35 -4.98
CA VAL A 23 -5.00 -0.25 -3.62
C VAL A 23 -6.43 -0.82 -3.57
N ALA A 24 -7.28 -0.55 -4.56
CA ALA A 24 -8.62 -1.12 -4.56
C ALA A 24 -8.60 -2.66 -4.58
N GLU A 25 -7.71 -3.27 -5.37
CA GLU A 25 -7.55 -4.75 -5.45
C GLU A 25 -7.06 -5.33 -4.12
N ILE A 26 -6.10 -4.68 -3.45
CA ILE A 26 -5.51 -5.16 -2.20
C ILE A 26 -6.56 -5.33 -1.09
N TYR A 27 -7.52 -4.41 -1.04
CA TYR A 27 -8.52 -4.30 0.02
C TYR A 27 -9.90 -4.86 -0.35
N MET A 28 -10.14 -5.16 -1.63
CA MET A 28 -11.37 -5.78 -2.09
C MET A 28 -11.63 -7.09 -1.34
N ASN A 29 -12.88 -7.29 -0.91
CA ASN A 29 -13.33 -8.43 -0.11
C ASN A 29 -12.70 -8.58 1.30
N LYS A 30 -11.84 -7.64 1.73
CA LYS A 30 -11.27 -7.62 3.09
C LYS A 30 -11.90 -6.57 3.99
N VAL A 31 -12.43 -5.50 3.41
CA VAL A 31 -13.14 -4.41 4.09
C VAL A 31 -14.40 -4.03 3.30
N PRO A 32 -15.37 -3.32 3.91
CA PRO A 32 -16.53 -2.81 3.19
C PRO A 32 -16.16 -1.95 1.97
N ASN A 33 -16.97 -2.02 0.91
CA ASN A 33 -16.72 -1.29 -0.35
C ASN A 33 -16.58 0.23 -0.17
N THR A 34 -17.26 0.81 0.82
CA THR A 34 -17.12 2.24 1.16
C THR A 34 -15.72 2.56 1.67
N ILE A 35 -15.12 1.67 2.47
CA ILE A 35 -13.73 1.81 2.93
C ILE A 35 -12.76 1.63 1.76
N VAL A 36 -13.00 0.64 0.87
CA VAL A 36 -12.20 0.45 -0.35
C VAL A 36 -12.17 1.74 -1.18
N ALA A 37 -13.32 2.36 -1.42
CA ALA A 37 -13.43 3.62 -2.15
C ALA A 37 -12.64 4.74 -1.44
N HIS A 38 -12.79 4.89 -0.12
CA HIS A 38 -12.03 5.89 0.64
C HIS A 38 -10.51 5.69 0.59
N LEU A 39 -10.02 4.46 0.61
CA LEU A 39 -8.60 4.14 0.51
C LEU A 39 -8.07 4.42 -0.91
N ALA A 40 -8.83 4.03 -1.94
CA ALA A 40 -8.49 4.30 -3.33
C ALA A 40 -8.44 5.81 -3.60
N ASP A 41 -9.45 6.57 -3.17
CA ASP A 41 -9.46 8.02 -3.31
C ASP A 41 -8.29 8.67 -2.55
N ARG A 42 -7.99 8.19 -1.35
CA ARG A 42 -6.89 8.71 -0.54
C ARG A 42 -5.55 8.54 -1.23
N VAL A 43 -5.25 7.35 -1.76
CA VAL A 43 -3.98 7.13 -2.45
C VAL A 43 -3.89 7.93 -3.74
N GLN A 44 -5.00 8.12 -4.46
CA GLN A 44 -5.05 8.95 -5.67
C GLN A 44 -4.80 10.42 -5.35
N ARG A 45 -5.28 10.94 -4.20
CA ARG A 45 -4.93 12.30 -3.76
C ARG A 45 -3.43 12.48 -3.58
N TYR A 46 -2.74 11.54 -2.93
CA TYR A 46 -1.29 11.59 -2.81
C TYR A 46 -0.59 11.49 -4.18
N HIS A 47 -1.08 10.63 -5.06
CA HIS A 47 -0.55 10.49 -6.42
C HIS A 47 -0.65 11.78 -7.22
N SER A 48 -1.81 12.43 -7.22
CA SER A 48 -2.01 13.71 -7.89
C SER A 48 -1.19 14.84 -7.27
N GLN A 49 -1.02 14.84 -5.93
CA GLN A 49 -0.25 15.87 -5.23
C GLN A 49 1.25 15.77 -5.52
N TYR A 50 1.81 14.56 -5.55
CA TYR A 50 3.26 14.36 -5.65
C TYR A 50 3.75 14.03 -7.05
N ASN A 51 2.88 13.53 -7.94
CA ASN A 51 3.23 13.02 -9.26
C ASN A 51 4.41 12.01 -9.21
N ASN A 52 4.47 11.22 -8.14
CA ASN A 52 5.54 10.27 -7.87
C ASN A 52 4.97 9.04 -7.16
N ASN A 53 5.14 7.86 -7.76
CA ASN A 53 4.51 6.64 -7.29
C ASN A 53 5.01 6.22 -5.90
N GLU A 54 6.32 6.19 -5.70
CA GLU A 54 6.95 5.77 -4.44
C GLU A 54 6.57 6.72 -3.29
N LEU A 55 6.62 8.03 -3.53
CA LEU A 55 6.24 9.02 -2.53
C LEU A 55 4.75 8.94 -2.18
N SER A 56 3.90 8.60 -3.15
CA SER A 56 2.47 8.40 -2.92
C SER A 56 2.20 7.18 -2.04
N TRP A 57 2.91 6.07 -2.30
CA TRP A 57 2.85 4.90 -1.45
C TRP A 57 3.31 5.18 -0.02
N ILE A 58 4.44 5.88 0.15
CA ILE A 58 4.96 6.22 1.48
C ILE A 58 3.93 7.03 2.27
N ASN A 59 3.37 8.08 1.67
CA ASN A 59 2.36 8.91 2.34
C ASN A 59 1.06 8.14 2.61
N PHE A 60 0.64 7.27 1.70
CA PHE A 60 -0.50 6.40 1.91
C PHE A 60 -0.29 5.47 3.10
N ILE A 61 0.84 4.76 3.16
CA ILE A 61 1.19 3.85 4.27
C ILE A 61 1.21 4.59 5.60
N CYS A 62 1.83 5.77 5.66
CA CYS A 62 1.85 6.60 6.88
C CYS A 62 0.47 7.13 7.29
N SER A 63 -0.53 7.09 6.41
CA SER A 63 -1.90 7.55 6.68
C SER A 63 -2.86 6.44 7.13
N LEU A 64 -2.41 5.17 7.12
CA LEU A 64 -3.25 4.04 7.48
C LEU A 64 -3.37 3.90 9.00
N ASP A 65 -4.54 3.45 9.45
CA ASP A 65 -4.69 2.88 10.78
C ASP A 65 -4.03 1.49 10.84
N THR A 66 -3.95 0.93 12.05
CA THR A 66 -3.31 -0.36 12.31
C THR A 66 -3.95 -1.50 11.52
N ASP A 67 -5.29 -1.52 11.39
CA ASP A 67 -6.01 -2.61 10.73
C ASP A 67 -5.73 -2.62 9.21
N ASN A 68 -5.81 -1.46 8.57
CA ASN A 68 -5.51 -1.35 7.15
C ASN A 68 -4.01 -1.57 6.88
N LEU A 69 -3.14 -1.10 7.77
CA LEU A 69 -1.70 -1.38 7.67
C LEU A 69 -1.40 -2.88 7.70
N ASN A 70 -2.07 -3.64 8.57
CA ASN A 70 -1.92 -5.09 8.65
C ASN A 70 -2.37 -5.79 7.36
N ILE A 71 -3.50 -5.37 6.77
CA ILE A 71 -3.99 -5.91 5.48
C ILE A 71 -2.96 -5.68 4.37
N LEU A 72 -2.38 -4.48 4.30
CA LEU A 72 -1.34 -4.16 3.32
C LEU A 72 -0.07 -4.97 3.58
N ALA A 73 0.35 -5.10 4.84
CA ALA A 73 1.52 -5.88 5.23
C ALA A 73 1.35 -7.35 4.81
N GLU A 74 0.20 -7.96 5.07
CA GLU A 74 -0.11 -9.32 4.60
C GLU A 74 0.02 -9.44 3.10
N TYR A 75 -0.50 -8.48 2.32
CA TYR A 75 -0.35 -8.51 0.86
C TYR A 75 1.13 -8.44 0.43
N VAL A 76 1.91 -7.54 1.03
CA VAL A 76 3.33 -7.32 0.68
C VAL A 76 4.21 -8.50 1.06
N PHE A 77 3.95 -9.14 2.20
CA PHE A 77 4.80 -10.19 2.73
C PHE A 77 4.35 -11.62 2.40
N ASN A 78 3.07 -11.81 2.05
CA ASN A 78 2.50 -13.14 1.79
C ASN A 78 2.18 -13.42 0.30
N LYS A 79 2.27 -12.44 -0.60
CA LYS A 79 2.30 -12.75 -2.05
C LYS A 79 3.62 -13.49 -2.36
N GLN A 80 3.52 -14.81 -2.50
CA GLN A 80 4.57 -15.68 -3.05
C GLN A 80 4.72 -15.47 -4.56
#